data_AF-A0A0Q9TF04-F1
#
_entry.id   AF-A0A0Q9TF04-F1
#
_cell.length_a   1.000
_cell.length_b   1.000
_cell.length_c   1.000
_cell.angle_alpha   90.00
_cell.angle_beta   90.00
_cell.angle_gamma   90.00
#
_symmetry.space_group_name_H-M   'P 1'
#
loop_
_entity.id
_entity.type
_entity.pdbx_description
1 polymer ?
#
loop_
_entity_poly.entity_id
_entity_poly.type
_entity_poly.pdbx_seq_one_letter_code
_entity_poly.pdbx_strand_id
1 'polypeptide(L)'
;MRLLGVELTRLRWRRACLVLLVASFVVPALIWAGTVWGTRPYSDAEVQRATEQAQAQPGFAQELRRCERKPEQFFPPEEVPDDQADVSEQCRTLVTSWWSGQFRQPLDLRRELEGSGTGIAIVVAGLMMLLGATFVGADWASGSMSNQLLFEPRRLRVYAAKAGAVVVTGLLLGLVVATAWWLGLAGVARARDLTIAGGTAGDVGWQVVRGALLAAAAGLAGLVTTMLFRSTVATLGILFAVVVAGSFLIAVLPFESPERWLPHLNVLAWIGDGAVYYTETPQTCVDDGTGMVCSGERVLEARTAAAYLLSGLGLVGAASLGSFRRRDIP
;
A
#
# COMPACT_ATOMS: atom_id res chain seq x y z
N MET A 1 30.33 -8.78 -11.27
CA MET A 1 30.13 -7.32 -11.37
C MET A 1 29.91 -6.84 -12.81
N ARG A 2 30.71 -7.23 -13.81
CA ARG A 2 30.51 -6.81 -15.23
C ARG A 2 29.10 -7.14 -15.80
N LEU A 3 28.59 -8.36 -15.59
CA LEU A 3 27.25 -8.76 -16.08
C LEU A 3 26.09 -7.96 -15.46
N LEU A 4 26.15 -7.68 -14.16
CA LEU A 4 25.13 -6.88 -13.48
C LEU A 4 25.08 -5.46 -14.04
N GLY A 5 26.24 -4.83 -14.24
CA GLY A 5 26.32 -3.49 -14.85
C GLY A 5 25.75 -3.45 -16.28
N VAL A 6 25.95 -4.52 -17.06
CA VAL A 6 25.34 -4.67 -18.38
C VAL A 6 23.82 -4.74 -18.28
N GLU A 7 23.27 -5.57 -17.39
CA GLU A 7 21.81 -5.68 -17.25
C GLU A 7 21.17 -4.39 -16.71
N LEU A 8 21.81 -3.70 -15.78
CA LEU A 8 21.36 -2.37 -15.32
C LEU A 8 21.35 -1.36 -16.48
N THR A 9 22.35 -1.41 -17.35
CA THR A 9 22.39 -0.58 -18.56
C THR A 9 21.25 -0.97 -19.51
N ARG A 10 21.04 -2.25 -19.79
CA ARG A 10 19.95 -2.71 -20.65
C ARG A 10 18.57 -2.29 -20.11
N LEU A 11 18.37 -2.38 -18.80
CA LEU A 11 17.15 -1.91 -18.12
C LEU A 11 16.96 -0.40 -18.33
N ARG A 12 18.01 0.40 -18.09
CA ARG A 12 17.99 1.87 -18.25
C ARG A 12 17.77 2.32 -19.69
N TRP A 13 18.21 1.56 -20.69
CA TRP A 13 18.04 1.93 -22.10
C TRP A 13 16.74 1.44 -22.71
N ARG A 14 16.00 0.55 -22.04
CA ARG A 14 14.73 0.03 -22.55
C ARG A 14 13.60 1.01 -22.23
N ARG A 15 13.04 1.62 -23.28
CA ARG A 15 11.98 2.65 -23.20
C ARG A 15 10.79 2.21 -22.32
N ALA A 16 10.30 0.98 -22.49
CA ALA A 16 9.18 0.48 -21.69
C ALA A 16 9.52 0.40 -20.18
N CYS A 17 10.75 -0.01 -19.83
CA CYS A 17 11.22 -0.01 -18.44
C CYS A 17 11.38 1.42 -17.91
N LEU A 18 11.89 2.35 -18.73
CA LEU A 18 11.98 3.77 -18.36
C LEU A 18 10.61 4.39 -18.07
N VAL A 19 9.59 4.08 -18.86
CA VAL A 19 8.22 4.56 -18.60
C VAL A 19 7.72 4.08 -17.24
N LEU A 20 7.94 2.80 -16.91
CA LEU A 20 7.55 2.25 -15.60
C LEU A 20 8.37 2.85 -14.44
N LEU A 21 9.66 3.12 -14.64
CA LEU A 21 10.48 3.84 -13.66
C LEU A 21 9.96 5.27 -13.43
N VAL A 22 9.67 6.01 -14.50
CA VAL A 22 9.09 7.36 -14.40
C VAL A 22 7.73 7.32 -13.71
N ALA A 23 6.87 6.38 -14.07
CA ALA A 23 5.57 6.19 -13.42
C ALA A 23 5.71 5.93 -11.91
N SER A 24 6.78 5.24 -11.49
CA SER A 24 7.06 4.97 -10.07
C SER A 24 7.45 6.22 -9.28
N PHE A 25 7.80 7.32 -9.93
CA PHE A 25 7.95 8.64 -9.29
C PHE A 25 6.69 9.49 -9.45
N VAL A 26 6.12 9.52 -10.67
CA VAL A 26 4.99 10.40 -11.00
C VAL A 26 3.74 10.02 -10.22
N VAL A 27 3.39 8.73 -10.13
CA VAL A 27 2.17 8.32 -9.43
C VAL A 27 2.26 8.64 -7.93
N PRO A 28 3.35 8.29 -7.21
CA PRO A 28 3.51 8.76 -5.83
C PRO A 28 3.55 10.28 -5.71
N ALA A 29 4.18 11.02 -6.61
CA ALA A 29 4.15 12.50 -6.54
C ALA A 29 2.72 13.07 -6.66
N LEU A 30 1.87 12.47 -7.50
CA LEU A 30 0.46 12.85 -7.63
C LEU A 30 -0.35 12.50 -6.38
N ILE A 31 -0.16 11.30 -5.82
CA ILE A 31 -0.79 10.93 -4.54
C ILE A 31 -0.33 11.90 -3.45
N TRP A 32 0.93 12.33 -3.46
CA TRP A 32 1.50 13.25 -2.47
C TRP A 32 0.83 14.60 -2.52
N ALA A 33 0.73 15.17 -3.72
CA ALA A 33 0.00 16.41 -3.95
C ALA A 33 -1.47 16.29 -3.50
N GLY A 34 -2.10 15.14 -3.79
CA GLY A 34 -3.45 14.81 -3.32
C GLY A 34 -3.58 14.79 -1.80
N THR A 35 -2.70 14.07 -1.09
CA THR A 35 -2.68 13.99 0.37
C THR A 35 -2.44 15.37 1.00
N VAL A 36 -1.46 16.12 0.51
CA VAL A 36 -1.14 17.46 1.01
C VAL A 36 -2.31 18.42 0.80
N TRP A 37 -2.97 18.35 -0.36
CA TRP A 37 -4.14 19.16 -0.67
C TRP A 37 -5.36 18.77 0.16
N GLY A 38 -5.61 17.47 0.32
CA GLY A 38 -6.73 16.92 1.09
C GLY A 38 -6.63 17.22 2.58
N THR A 39 -5.42 17.44 3.10
CA THR A 39 -5.14 17.70 4.52
C THR A 39 -4.85 19.17 4.84
N ARG A 40 -5.02 20.08 3.86
CA ARG A 40 -4.80 21.52 4.08
C ARG A 40 -5.89 22.09 5.00
N PRO A 41 -5.55 23.03 5.91
CA PRO A 41 -6.54 23.68 6.76
C PRO A 41 -7.58 24.42 5.90
N TYR A 42 -8.79 24.55 6.43
CA TYR A 42 -9.82 25.40 5.83
C TYR A 42 -9.43 26.87 6.01
N SER A 43 -9.62 27.68 4.97
CA SER A 43 -9.50 29.14 5.12
C SER A 43 -10.73 29.71 5.81
N ASP A 44 -10.60 30.86 6.46
CA ASP A 44 -11.74 31.54 7.13
C ASP A 44 -12.92 31.76 6.18
N ALA A 45 -12.63 32.14 4.92
CA ALA A 45 -13.65 32.31 3.89
C ALA A 45 -14.34 30.98 3.50
N GLU A 46 -13.62 29.86 3.52
CA GLU A 46 -14.20 28.52 3.28
C GLU A 46 -15.11 28.12 4.45
N VAL A 47 -14.69 28.35 5.69
CA VAL A 47 -15.49 28.06 6.91
C VAL A 47 -16.75 28.93 6.95
N GLN A 48 -16.63 30.22 6.68
CA GLN A 48 -17.76 31.15 6.66
C GLN A 48 -18.82 30.74 5.63
N ARG A 49 -18.41 30.52 4.37
CA ARG A 49 -19.34 30.09 3.31
C ARG A 49 -20.01 28.76 3.63
N ALA A 50 -19.25 27.80 4.16
CA ALA A 50 -19.78 26.51 4.56
C ALA A 50 -20.79 26.62 5.70
N THR A 51 -20.51 27.49 6.67
CA THR A 51 -21.41 27.75 7.80
C THR A 51 -22.70 28.41 7.33
N GLU A 52 -22.62 29.43 6.47
CA GLU A 52 -23.79 30.08 5.86
C GLU A 52 -24.63 29.08 5.06
N GLN A 53 -23.98 28.27 4.23
CA GLN A 53 -24.64 27.25 3.43
C GLN A 53 -25.31 26.19 4.30
N ALA A 54 -24.65 25.71 5.36
CA ALA A 54 -25.20 24.73 6.29
C ALA A 54 -26.42 25.30 7.04
N GLN A 55 -26.32 26.54 7.55
CA GLN A 55 -27.40 27.21 8.28
C GLN A 55 -28.63 27.49 7.42
N ALA A 56 -28.45 27.67 6.11
CA ALA A 56 -29.54 27.86 5.16
C ALA A 56 -30.33 26.58 4.87
N GLN A 57 -29.83 25.39 5.23
CA GLN A 57 -30.52 24.14 4.93
C GLN A 57 -31.72 23.87 5.86
N PRO A 58 -32.85 23.38 5.31
CA PRO A 58 -34.00 23.00 6.13
C PRO A 58 -33.62 21.83 7.04
N GLY A 59 -33.74 22.02 8.35
CA GLY A 59 -33.40 21.00 9.35
C GLY A 59 -32.11 21.25 10.14
N PHE A 60 -31.23 22.16 9.69
CA PHE A 60 -29.99 22.49 10.40
C PHE A 60 -30.24 22.90 11.86
N ALA A 61 -31.14 23.87 12.07
CA ALA A 61 -31.48 24.34 13.41
C ALA A 61 -32.17 23.27 14.28
N GLN A 62 -32.83 22.28 13.67
CA GLN A 62 -33.42 21.17 14.40
C GLN A 62 -32.35 20.18 14.87
N GLU A 63 -31.42 19.81 14.00
CA GLU A 63 -30.30 18.92 14.34
C GLU A 63 -29.34 19.55 15.34
N LEU A 64 -29.02 20.85 15.21
CA LEU A 64 -28.22 21.56 16.19
C LEU A 64 -28.86 21.49 17.59
N ARG A 65 -30.16 21.81 17.70
CA ARG A 65 -30.90 21.68 18.96
C ARG A 65 -31.04 20.26 19.46
N ARG A 66 -30.94 19.26 18.58
CA ARG A 66 -30.99 17.84 18.96
C ARG A 66 -29.67 17.44 19.62
N CYS A 67 -28.54 17.84 19.02
CA CYS A 67 -27.21 17.67 19.58
C CYS A 67 -27.08 18.36 20.94
N GLU A 68 -27.44 19.64 21.04
CA GLU A 68 -27.33 20.41 22.29
C GLU A 68 -28.16 19.85 23.45
N ARG A 69 -29.28 19.16 23.15
CA ARG A 69 -30.15 18.56 24.17
C ARG A 69 -29.70 17.17 24.62
N LYS A 70 -28.97 16.46 23.77
CA LYS A 70 -28.55 15.06 23.98
C LYS A 70 -27.16 14.82 23.41
N PRO A 71 -26.12 15.53 23.90
CA PRO A 71 -24.76 15.41 23.36
C PRO A 71 -24.23 13.98 23.42
N GLU A 72 -24.67 13.19 24.40
CA GLU A 72 -24.33 11.76 24.56
C GLU A 72 -24.76 10.86 23.39
N GLN A 73 -25.66 11.34 22.51
CA GLN A 73 -26.03 10.63 21.28
C GLN A 73 -25.09 10.92 20.10
N PHE A 74 -24.29 11.98 20.20
CA PHE A 74 -23.47 12.51 19.11
C PHE A 74 -21.98 12.35 19.37
N PHE A 75 -21.57 12.35 20.64
CA PHE A 75 -20.18 12.24 21.06
C PHE A 75 -19.98 11.02 21.97
N PRO A 76 -18.81 10.36 21.92
CA PRO A 76 -18.40 9.41 22.94
C PRO A 76 -18.45 10.07 24.34
N PRO A 77 -18.74 9.32 25.42
CA PRO A 77 -18.84 9.88 26.77
C PRO A 77 -17.61 10.69 27.22
N GLU A 78 -16.42 10.32 26.72
CA GLU A 78 -15.13 10.96 27.03
C GLU A 78 -14.92 12.30 26.32
N GLU A 79 -15.69 12.58 25.26
CA GLU A 79 -15.55 13.79 24.43
C GLU A 79 -16.65 14.82 24.71
N VAL A 80 -17.67 14.48 25.51
CA VAL A 80 -18.75 15.40 25.89
C VAL A 80 -18.20 16.45 26.88
N PRO A 81 -18.21 17.75 26.56
CA PRO A 81 -17.76 18.78 27.50
C PRO A 81 -18.70 18.92 28.71
N ASP A 82 -18.11 19.27 29.85
CA ASP A 82 -18.86 19.57 31.08
C ASP A 82 -19.58 20.93 31.01
N ASP A 83 -19.04 21.90 30.25
CA ASP A 83 -19.64 23.23 30.07
C ASP A 83 -20.64 23.25 28.91
N GLN A 84 -21.82 23.81 29.16
CA GLN A 84 -22.87 23.98 28.16
C GLN A 84 -22.46 24.92 27.02
N ALA A 85 -21.56 25.88 27.27
CA ALA A 85 -21.02 26.73 26.21
C ALA A 85 -20.19 25.92 25.21
N ASP A 86 -19.30 25.06 25.72
CA ASP A 86 -18.44 24.19 24.91
C ASP A 86 -19.26 23.14 24.16
N VAL A 87 -20.31 22.58 24.78
CA VAL A 87 -21.25 21.66 24.10
C VAL A 87 -21.91 22.34 22.89
N SER A 88 -22.38 23.60 23.02
CA SER A 88 -23.00 24.31 21.91
C SER A 88 -22.01 24.58 20.77
N GLU A 89 -20.76 24.92 21.08
CA GLU A 89 -19.71 25.14 20.08
C GLU A 89 -19.33 23.85 19.35
N GLN A 90 -19.15 22.75 20.07
CA GLN A 90 -18.85 21.45 19.46
C GLN A 90 -20.01 20.94 18.61
N CYS A 91 -21.24 21.00 19.11
CA CYS A 91 -22.43 20.64 18.34
C CYS A 91 -22.56 21.49 17.07
N ARG A 92 -22.30 22.80 17.16
CA ARG A 92 -22.30 23.68 16.00
C ARG A 92 -21.25 23.27 14.97
N THR A 93 -20.04 22.96 15.41
CA THR A 93 -18.95 22.52 14.54
C THR A 93 -19.26 21.18 13.87
N LEU A 94 -19.71 20.20 14.64
CA LEU A 94 -20.10 18.87 14.16
C LEU A 94 -21.21 18.96 13.13
N VAL A 95 -22.34 19.58 13.48
CA VAL A 95 -23.50 19.70 12.59
C VAL A 95 -23.12 20.51 11.35
N THR A 96 -22.38 21.62 11.50
CA THR A 96 -21.90 22.38 10.33
C THR A 96 -21.05 21.53 9.42
N SER A 97 -20.14 20.71 9.94
CA SER A 97 -19.30 19.82 9.12
C SER A 97 -20.13 18.80 8.32
N TRP A 98 -21.17 18.22 8.93
CA TRP A 98 -22.05 17.25 8.28
C TRP A 98 -22.83 17.86 7.11
N TRP A 99 -23.40 19.04 7.32
CA TRP A 99 -24.24 19.70 6.31
C TRP A 99 -23.42 20.44 5.24
N SER A 100 -22.20 20.89 5.56
CA SER A 100 -21.32 21.58 4.61
C SER A 100 -20.36 20.65 3.86
N GLY A 101 -20.28 19.38 4.27
CA GLY A 101 -19.33 18.42 3.69
C GLY A 101 -17.88 18.69 4.07
N GLN A 102 -17.63 19.47 5.13
CA GLN A 102 -16.29 19.80 5.57
C GLN A 102 -15.65 18.68 6.40
N PHE A 103 -15.23 17.61 5.72
CA PHE A 103 -14.64 16.42 6.36
C PHE A 103 -13.11 16.34 6.27
N ARG A 104 -12.42 17.37 5.77
CA ARG A 104 -10.95 17.35 5.67
C ARG A 104 -10.35 17.34 7.06
N GLN A 105 -9.58 16.30 7.34
CA GLN A 105 -8.81 16.17 8.57
C GLN A 105 -7.43 16.81 8.40
N PRO A 106 -6.86 17.42 9.44
CA PRO A 106 -5.48 17.88 9.39
C PRO A 106 -4.53 16.70 9.14
N LEU A 107 -3.36 17.01 8.58
CA LEU A 107 -2.35 16.00 8.28
C LEU A 107 -1.89 15.33 9.57
N ASP A 108 -2.07 14.02 9.66
CA ASP A 108 -1.56 13.19 10.75
C ASP A 108 -0.70 12.07 10.17
N LEU A 109 0.61 12.14 10.41
CA LEU A 109 1.57 11.16 9.91
C LEU A 109 1.28 9.75 10.42
N ARG A 110 0.71 9.60 11.62
CA ARG A 110 0.34 8.30 12.18
C ARG A 110 -0.77 7.67 11.36
N ARG A 111 -1.83 8.43 11.05
CA ARG A 111 -2.93 7.97 10.19
C ARG A 111 -2.45 7.67 8.77
N GLU A 112 -1.50 8.43 8.25
CA GLU A 112 -0.94 8.19 6.92
C GLU A 112 -0.11 6.90 6.81
N LEU A 113 0.36 6.31 7.92
CA LEU A 113 1.02 4.99 7.89
C LEU A 113 0.05 3.93 7.37
N GLU A 114 -1.18 3.91 7.87
CA GLU A 114 -2.22 2.96 7.48
C GLU A 114 -2.93 3.39 6.18
N GLY A 115 -2.95 4.69 5.91
CA GLY A 115 -3.53 5.27 4.70
C GLY A 115 -2.55 5.35 3.52
N SER A 116 -2.19 6.57 3.13
CA SER A 116 -1.48 6.80 1.86
C SER A 116 -0.09 6.16 1.79
N GLY A 117 0.63 6.07 2.92
CA GLY A 117 1.96 5.45 3.00
C GLY A 117 1.95 3.99 2.55
N THR A 118 0.96 3.22 3.03
CA THR A 118 0.73 1.85 2.58
C THR A 118 0.31 1.80 1.11
N GLY A 119 -0.57 2.70 0.68
CA GLY A 119 -1.02 2.79 -0.72
C GLY A 119 0.14 2.97 -1.71
N ILE A 120 1.12 3.82 -1.40
CA ILE A 120 2.27 4.07 -2.27
C ILE A 120 3.21 2.88 -2.34
N ALA A 121 3.47 2.22 -1.19
CA ALA A 121 4.29 1.02 -1.17
C ALA A 121 3.69 -0.07 -2.09
N ILE A 122 2.35 -0.24 -2.06
CA ILE A 122 1.62 -1.15 -2.95
C ILE A 122 1.75 -0.73 -4.42
N VAL A 123 1.54 0.55 -4.73
CA VAL A 123 1.65 1.06 -6.12
C VAL A 123 3.05 0.86 -6.67
N VAL A 124 4.09 1.22 -5.92
CA VAL A 124 5.49 1.04 -6.33
C VAL A 124 5.83 -0.43 -6.49
N ALA A 125 5.34 -1.30 -5.60
CA ALA A 125 5.51 -2.75 -5.74
C ALA A 125 4.83 -3.29 -7.01
N GLY A 126 3.61 -2.85 -7.31
CA GLY A 126 2.91 -3.19 -8.55
C GLY A 126 3.68 -2.76 -9.80
N LEU A 127 4.15 -1.50 -9.83
CA LEU A 127 4.96 -0.99 -10.95
C LEU A 127 6.29 -1.73 -11.10
N MET A 128 6.94 -2.08 -9.99
CA MET A 128 8.17 -2.88 -10.02
C MET A 128 7.90 -4.30 -10.53
N MET A 129 6.78 -4.92 -10.16
CA MET A 129 6.37 -6.21 -10.71
C MET A 129 6.18 -6.16 -12.23
N LEU A 130 5.48 -5.13 -12.73
CA LEU A 130 5.33 -4.88 -14.16
C LEU A 130 6.69 -4.65 -14.84
N LEU A 131 7.60 -3.93 -14.18
CA LEU A 131 8.94 -3.68 -14.68
C LEU A 131 9.75 -4.96 -14.80
N GLY A 132 9.75 -5.82 -13.79
CA GLY A 132 10.42 -7.12 -13.82
C GLY A 132 9.91 -8.02 -14.94
N ALA A 133 8.58 -8.08 -15.10
CA ALA A 133 7.93 -8.84 -16.17
C ALA A 133 8.24 -8.29 -17.56
N THR A 134 8.26 -6.96 -17.72
CA THR A 134 8.53 -6.30 -18.99
C THR A 134 10.00 -6.39 -19.37
N PHE A 135 10.91 -6.24 -18.40
CA PHE A 135 12.34 -6.30 -18.62
C PHE A 135 12.77 -7.62 -19.25
N VAL A 136 12.30 -8.74 -18.70
CA VAL A 136 12.63 -10.07 -19.24
C VAL A 136 11.73 -10.47 -20.39
N GLY A 137 10.44 -10.14 -20.36
CA GLY A 137 9.53 -10.55 -21.42
C GLY A 137 9.88 -9.94 -22.77
N ALA A 138 10.38 -8.70 -22.80
CA ALA A 138 10.87 -8.12 -24.04
C ALA A 138 12.21 -8.73 -24.52
N ASP A 139 13.00 -9.38 -23.65
CA ASP A 139 14.17 -10.16 -24.09
C ASP A 139 13.76 -11.47 -24.76
N TRP A 140 12.67 -12.09 -24.31
CA TRP A 140 12.09 -13.27 -24.96
C TRP A 140 11.42 -12.89 -26.28
N ALA A 141 10.60 -11.85 -26.29
CA ALA A 141 9.86 -11.42 -27.48
C ALA A 141 10.77 -11.00 -28.64
N SER A 142 11.93 -10.42 -28.34
CA SER A 142 12.91 -9.99 -29.35
C SER A 142 13.94 -11.07 -29.75
N GLY A 143 13.94 -12.24 -29.10
CA GLY A 143 15.00 -13.24 -29.25
C GLY A 143 16.36 -12.83 -28.65
N SER A 144 16.44 -11.66 -28.00
CA SER A 144 17.68 -11.19 -27.36
C SER A 144 18.18 -12.13 -26.26
N MET A 145 17.29 -12.89 -25.63
CA MET A 145 17.67 -13.89 -24.62
C MET A 145 18.52 -15.01 -25.24
N SER A 146 18.12 -15.54 -26.39
CA SER A 146 18.85 -16.59 -27.11
C SER A 146 20.23 -16.08 -27.53
N ASN A 147 20.29 -14.87 -28.10
CA ASN A 147 21.55 -14.23 -28.50
C ASN A 147 22.51 -14.03 -27.30
N GLN A 148 21.99 -13.60 -26.14
CA GLN A 148 22.81 -13.41 -24.95
C GLN A 148 23.44 -14.72 -24.46
N LEU A 149 22.73 -15.84 -24.60
CA LEU A 149 23.19 -17.15 -24.14
C LEU A 149 24.19 -17.80 -25.10
N LEU A 150 24.33 -17.30 -26.33
CA LEU A 150 25.45 -17.65 -27.21
C LEU A 150 26.79 -17.11 -26.68
N PHE A 151 26.78 -15.89 -26.14
CA PHE A 151 28.00 -15.26 -25.60
C PHE A 151 28.28 -15.62 -24.13
N GLU A 152 27.24 -15.85 -23.33
CA GLU A 152 27.36 -16.27 -21.94
C GLU A 152 26.53 -17.55 -21.71
N PRO A 153 27.09 -18.74 -21.97
CA PRO A 153 26.35 -20.00 -21.93
C PRO A 153 25.95 -20.42 -20.52
N ARG A 154 26.53 -19.81 -19.48
CA ARG A 154 26.20 -20.09 -18.07
C ARG A 154 24.87 -19.43 -17.72
N ARG A 155 23.76 -20.10 -18.11
CA ARG A 155 22.37 -19.66 -17.91
C ARG A 155 22.11 -19.05 -16.52
N LEU A 156 22.60 -19.68 -15.46
CA LEU A 156 22.39 -19.20 -14.10
C LEU A 156 23.04 -17.85 -13.80
N ARG A 157 24.18 -17.55 -14.44
CA ARG A 157 24.83 -16.24 -14.29
C ARG A 157 24.01 -15.14 -14.96
N VAL A 158 23.42 -15.43 -16.13
CA VAL A 158 22.51 -14.50 -16.81
C VAL A 158 21.23 -14.29 -16.00
N TYR A 159 20.63 -15.37 -15.50
CA TYR A 159 19.44 -15.29 -14.65
C TYR A 159 19.70 -14.46 -13.39
N ALA A 160 20.78 -14.77 -12.65
CA ALA A 160 21.16 -14.06 -11.43
C ALA A 160 21.51 -12.59 -11.70
N ALA A 161 22.15 -12.27 -12.83
CA ALA A 161 22.43 -10.89 -13.20
C ALA A 161 21.16 -10.08 -13.47
N LYS A 162 20.17 -10.67 -14.17
CA LYS A 162 18.87 -10.02 -14.42
C LYS A 162 18.05 -9.87 -13.15
N ALA A 163 17.96 -10.92 -12.34
CA ALA A 163 17.31 -10.89 -11.04
C ALA A 163 17.97 -9.82 -10.13
N GLY A 164 19.30 -9.79 -10.06
CA GLY A 164 20.05 -8.80 -9.32
C GLY A 164 19.80 -7.37 -9.81
N ALA A 165 19.72 -7.15 -11.12
CA ALA A 165 19.43 -5.83 -11.69
C ALA A 165 18.04 -5.34 -11.26
N VAL A 166 17.02 -6.20 -11.33
CA VAL A 166 15.64 -5.87 -10.91
C VAL A 166 15.55 -5.66 -9.39
N VAL A 167 16.17 -6.53 -8.59
CA VAL A 167 16.17 -6.42 -7.12
C VAL A 167 16.86 -5.13 -6.67
N VAL A 168 18.06 -4.83 -7.17
CA VAL A 168 18.80 -3.61 -6.81
C VAL A 168 18.02 -2.37 -7.25
N THR A 169 17.45 -2.38 -8.46
CA THR A 169 16.61 -1.27 -8.95
C THR A 169 15.39 -1.08 -8.06
N GLY A 170 14.67 -2.17 -7.70
CA GLY A 170 13.49 -2.11 -6.85
C GLY A 170 13.79 -1.64 -5.43
N LEU A 171 14.89 -2.10 -4.83
CA LEU A 171 15.32 -1.66 -3.51
C LEU A 171 15.65 -0.17 -3.51
N LEU A 172 16.51 0.28 -4.43
CA LEU A 172 16.92 1.68 -4.50
C LEU A 172 15.74 2.61 -4.82
N LEU A 173 14.92 2.21 -5.79
CA LEU A 173 13.73 2.98 -6.15
C LEU A 173 12.74 3.06 -4.98
N GLY A 174 12.42 1.93 -4.35
CA GLY A 174 11.53 1.89 -3.20
C GLY A 174 12.04 2.74 -2.04
N LEU A 175 13.33 2.65 -1.71
CA LEU A 175 13.96 3.49 -0.68
C LEU A 175 13.86 4.97 -1.03
N VAL A 176 14.24 5.36 -2.26
CA VAL A 176 14.23 6.77 -2.69
C VAL A 176 12.82 7.32 -2.68
N VAL A 177 11.85 6.62 -3.28
CA VAL A 177 10.46 7.10 -3.37
C VAL A 177 9.80 7.18 -2.01
N ALA A 178 9.89 6.12 -1.19
CA ALA A 178 9.28 6.11 0.14
C ALA A 178 9.93 7.13 1.08
N THR A 179 11.26 7.29 1.03
CA THR A 179 11.96 8.31 1.83
C THR A 179 11.59 9.71 1.39
N ALA A 180 11.59 10.00 0.07
CA ALA A 180 11.21 11.31 -0.45
C ALA A 180 9.76 11.66 -0.09
N TRP A 181 8.86 10.69 -0.17
CA TRP A 181 7.47 10.83 0.24
C TRP A 181 7.34 11.25 1.71
N TRP A 182 7.94 10.47 2.62
CA TRP A 182 7.83 10.70 4.06
C TRP A 182 8.55 11.97 4.51
N LEU A 183 9.70 12.28 3.92
CA LEU A 183 10.38 13.56 4.15
C LEU A 183 9.54 14.75 3.64
N GLY A 184 8.85 14.59 2.51
CA GLY A 184 7.92 15.59 1.99
C GLY A 184 6.76 15.86 2.95
N LEU A 185 6.09 14.80 3.43
CA LEU A 185 5.00 14.96 4.42
C LEU A 185 5.50 15.53 5.76
N ALA A 186 6.67 15.09 6.24
CA ALA A 186 7.26 15.65 7.44
C ALA A 186 7.67 17.12 7.28
N GLY A 187 8.06 17.54 6.06
CA GLY A 187 8.28 18.94 5.72
C GLY A 187 7.00 19.75 5.77
N VAL A 188 5.91 19.22 5.20
CA VAL A 188 4.58 19.85 5.24
C VAL A 188 4.04 19.96 6.66
N ALA A 189 4.19 18.92 7.48
CA ALA A 189 3.77 18.95 8.88
C ALA A 189 4.52 20.03 9.67
N ARG A 190 5.84 20.13 9.50
CA ARG A 190 6.64 21.21 10.12
C ARG A 190 6.24 22.60 9.61
N ALA A 191 5.99 22.74 8.31
CA ALA A 191 5.56 24.02 7.73
C ALA A 191 4.15 24.45 8.18
N ARG A 192 3.37 23.53 8.76
CA ARG A 192 2.02 23.75 9.31
C ARG A 192 2.02 23.72 10.84
N ASP A 193 3.19 23.73 11.48
CA ASP A 193 3.37 23.65 12.93
C ASP A 193 2.61 22.49 13.60
N LEU A 194 2.50 21.36 12.90
CA LEU A 194 1.80 20.18 13.39
C LEU A 194 2.70 19.34 14.29
N THR A 195 2.14 18.85 15.40
CA THR A 195 2.84 17.96 16.32
C THR A 195 2.97 16.56 15.71
N ILE A 196 4.19 16.02 15.73
CA ILE A 196 4.45 14.65 15.29
C ILE A 196 4.50 13.78 16.55
N ALA A 197 3.56 12.85 16.67
CA ALA A 197 3.51 11.93 17.81
C ALA A 197 4.83 11.15 17.96
N GLY A 198 5.24 10.91 19.21
CA GLY A 198 6.42 10.10 19.53
C GLY A 198 6.34 8.70 18.90
N GLY A 199 7.49 8.13 18.53
CA GLY A 199 7.57 6.81 17.87
C GLY A 199 7.28 6.81 16.36
N THR A 200 6.53 7.80 15.84
CA THR A 200 6.13 7.86 14.42
C THR A 200 7.32 7.81 13.46
N ALA A 201 8.44 8.45 13.80
CA ALA A 201 9.64 8.42 12.96
C ALA A 201 10.25 7.00 12.83
N GLY A 202 10.19 6.20 13.89
CA GLY A 202 10.66 4.81 13.88
C GLY A 202 9.78 3.93 13.00
N ASP A 203 8.46 4.07 13.13
CA ASP A 203 7.48 3.32 12.36
C ASP A 203 7.55 3.67 10.87
N VAL A 204 7.71 4.97 10.55
CA VAL A 204 8.00 5.45 9.20
C VAL A 204 9.29 4.81 8.65
N GLY A 205 10.36 4.77 9.44
CA GLY A 205 11.62 4.14 9.04
C GLY A 205 11.45 2.66 8.68
N TRP A 206 10.72 1.91 9.50
CA TRP A 206 10.42 0.50 9.22
C TRP A 206 9.53 0.32 8.00
N GLN A 207 8.52 1.17 7.82
CA GLN A 207 7.64 1.12 6.66
C GLN A 207 8.41 1.41 5.36
N VAL A 208 9.35 2.37 5.36
CA VAL A 208 10.24 2.65 4.22
C VAL A 208 11.04 1.40 3.84
N VAL A 209 11.63 0.72 4.81
CA VAL A 209 12.42 -0.51 4.58
C VAL A 209 11.53 -1.64 4.07
N ARG A 210 10.39 -1.90 4.72
CA ARG A 210 9.42 -2.95 4.32
C ARG A 210 8.86 -2.69 2.92
N GLY A 211 8.50 -1.45 2.61
CA GLY A 211 8.04 -1.04 1.29
C GLY A 211 9.09 -1.23 0.21
N ALA A 212 10.36 -0.87 0.47
CA ALA A 212 11.45 -1.09 -0.47
C ALA A 212 11.74 -2.57 -0.72
N LEU A 213 11.73 -3.39 0.34
CA LEU A 213 11.86 -4.84 0.24
C LEU A 213 10.70 -5.45 -0.57
N LEU A 214 9.47 -4.99 -0.34
CA LEU A 214 8.31 -5.41 -1.10
C LEU A 214 8.44 -5.03 -2.58
N ALA A 215 8.89 -3.82 -2.90
CA ALA A 215 9.10 -3.38 -4.27
C ALA A 215 10.13 -4.25 -5.01
N ALA A 216 11.23 -4.60 -4.34
CA ALA A 216 12.24 -5.52 -4.89
C ALA A 216 11.70 -6.94 -5.07
N ALA A 217 10.98 -7.47 -4.08
CA ALA A 217 10.37 -8.80 -4.13
C ALA A 217 9.30 -8.89 -5.22
N ALA A 218 8.47 -7.87 -5.39
CA ALA A 218 7.44 -7.78 -6.42
C ALA A 218 8.06 -7.72 -7.82
N GLY A 219 9.12 -6.91 -8.00
CA GLY A 219 9.90 -6.91 -9.24
C GLY A 219 10.50 -8.26 -9.57
N LEU A 220 11.08 -8.94 -8.57
CA LEU A 220 11.57 -10.29 -8.73
C LEU A 220 10.43 -11.27 -9.08
N ALA A 221 9.28 -11.18 -8.43
CA ALA A 221 8.10 -11.99 -8.71
C ALA A 221 7.65 -11.87 -10.17
N GLY A 222 7.57 -10.65 -10.69
CA GLY A 222 7.28 -10.39 -12.10
C GLY A 222 8.32 -11.02 -13.03
N LEU A 223 9.61 -10.85 -12.71
CA LEU A 223 10.71 -11.43 -13.48
C LEU A 223 10.67 -12.96 -13.50
N VAL A 224 10.54 -13.62 -12.35
CA VAL A 224 10.61 -15.09 -12.26
C VAL A 224 9.40 -15.73 -12.93
N THR A 225 8.23 -15.11 -12.80
CA THR A 225 7.00 -15.54 -13.48
C THR A 225 7.17 -15.41 -15.00
N THR A 226 7.68 -14.28 -15.48
CA THR A 226 7.95 -14.12 -16.92
C THR A 226 9.05 -15.03 -17.44
N MET A 227 10.08 -15.35 -16.65
CA MET A 227 11.07 -16.36 -17.02
C MET A 227 10.44 -17.75 -17.17
N LEU A 228 9.47 -18.10 -16.33
CA LEU A 228 8.79 -19.39 -16.36
C LEU A 228 7.93 -19.56 -17.62
N PHE A 229 7.15 -18.53 -17.96
CA PHE A 229 6.19 -18.55 -19.08
C PHE A 229 6.75 -17.99 -20.40
N ARG A 230 7.88 -17.28 -20.35
CA ARG A 230 8.51 -16.58 -21.49
C ARG A 230 7.59 -15.57 -22.19
N SER A 231 6.60 -15.03 -21.47
CA SER A 231 5.63 -14.07 -21.98
C SER A 231 5.18 -13.09 -20.90
N THR A 232 5.26 -11.79 -21.19
CA THR A 232 4.71 -10.74 -20.33
C THR A 232 3.20 -10.86 -20.24
N VAL A 233 2.51 -11.12 -21.36
CA VAL A 233 1.04 -11.25 -21.40
C VAL A 233 0.57 -12.41 -20.52
N ALA A 234 1.22 -13.58 -20.63
CA ALA A 234 0.90 -14.72 -19.78
C ALA A 234 1.13 -14.41 -18.30
N THR A 235 2.22 -13.69 -17.99
CA THR A 235 2.53 -13.28 -16.61
C THR A 235 1.44 -12.38 -16.04
N LEU A 236 1.02 -11.35 -16.78
CA LEU A 236 -0.04 -10.44 -16.35
C LEU A 236 -1.38 -11.15 -16.16
N GLY A 237 -1.74 -12.05 -17.09
CA GLY A 237 -2.96 -12.84 -16.99
C GLY A 237 -2.99 -13.74 -15.75
N ILE A 238 -1.86 -14.39 -15.42
CA ILE A 238 -1.74 -15.24 -14.23
C ILE A 238 -1.79 -14.41 -12.95
N LEU A 239 -1.07 -13.30 -12.90
CA LEU A 239 -1.11 -12.39 -11.74
C LEU A 239 -2.52 -11.87 -11.50
N PHE A 240 -3.22 -11.48 -12.57
CA PHE A 240 -4.62 -11.07 -12.48
C PHE A 240 -5.52 -12.21 -11.98
N ALA A 241 -5.37 -13.42 -12.51
CA ALA A 241 -6.13 -14.59 -12.08
C ALA A 241 -5.88 -14.92 -10.59
N VAL A 242 -4.63 -14.85 -10.12
CA VAL A 242 -4.29 -15.10 -8.71
C VAL A 242 -4.89 -14.04 -7.79
N VAL A 243 -4.78 -12.76 -8.15
CA VAL A 243 -5.29 -11.67 -7.30
C VAL A 243 -6.82 -11.63 -7.29
N VAL A 244 -7.47 -11.79 -8.44
CA VAL A 244 -8.94 -11.66 -8.55
C VAL A 244 -9.64 -12.99 -8.30
N ALA A 245 -9.40 -13.97 -9.15
CA ALA A 245 -10.09 -15.26 -9.05
C ALA A 245 -9.61 -16.07 -7.83
N GLY A 246 -8.32 -15.98 -7.49
CA GLY A 246 -7.77 -16.61 -6.28
C GLY A 246 -8.37 -16.03 -5.00
N SER A 247 -8.52 -14.70 -4.89
CA SER A 247 -9.15 -14.09 -3.71
C SER A 247 -10.62 -14.50 -3.58
N PHE A 248 -11.36 -14.53 -4.68
CA PHE A 248 -12.75 -15.00 -4.68
C PHE A 248 -12.85 -16.47 -4.26
N LEU A 249 -11.99 -17.34 -4.82
CA LEU A 249 -11.98 -18.75 -4.48
C LEU A 249 -11.65 -18.97 -3.00
N ILE A 250 -10.62 -18.28 -2.48
CA ILE A 250 -10.24 -18.36 -1.06
C ILE A 250 -11.41 -17.97 -0.16
N ALA A 251 -12.12 -16.89 -0.49
CA ALA A 251 -13.25 -16.40 0.30
C ALA A 251 -14.44 -17.38 0.36
N VAL A 252 -14.61 -18.24 -0.64
CA VAL A 252 -15.74 -19.20 -0.72
C VAL A 252 -15.39 -20.58 -0.13
N LEU A 253 -14.10 -20.86 0.11
CA LEU A 253 -13.69 -22.16 0.61
C LEU A 253 -14.04 -22.34 2.11
N PRO A 254 -14.61 -23.49 2.51
CA PRO A 254 -15.12 -23.71 3.87
C PRO A 254 -14.01 -24.16 4.83
N PHE A 255 -13.00 -23.33 5.05
CA PHE A 255 -11.96 -23.59 6.05
C PHE A 255 -11.76 -22.39 6.97
N GLU A 256 -11.22 -22.61 8.16
CA GLU A 256 -11.09 -21.58 9.18
C GLU A 256 -10.19 -20.41 8.74
N SER A 257 -10.68 -19.18 8.91
CA SER A 257 -9.96 -17.94 8.61
C SER A 257 -9.41 -17.87 7.17
N PRO A 258 -10.26 -17.96 6.13
CA PRO A 258 -9.80 -17.91 4.74
C PRO A 258 -9.10 -16.59 4.41
N GLU A 259 -9.54 -15.50 5.06
CA GLU A 259 -9.00 -14.15 4.87
C GLU A 259 -7.49 -14.07 5.05
N ARG A 260 -6.90 -14.84 5.98
CA ARG A 260 -5.46 -14.82 6.25
C ARG A 260 -4.60 -15.23 5.05
N TRP A 261 -5.18 -15.93 4.07
CA TRP A 261 -4.48 -16.39 2.87
C TRP A 261 -4.68 -15.45 1.68
N LEU A 262 -5.45 -14.38 1.84
CA LEU A 262 -5.67 -13.39 0.79
C LEU A 262 -4.35 -12.65 0.50
N PRO A 263 -3.92 -12.56 -0.78
CA PRO A 263 -2.67 -11.91 -1.12
C PRO A 263 -2.60 -10.45 -0.66
N HIS A 264 -3.69 -9.70 -0.79
CA HIS A 264 -3.73 -8.30 -0.40
C HIS A 264 -3.57 -8.12 1.11
N LEU A 265 -4.19 -8.97 1.93
CA LEU A 265 -4.06 -8.90 3.40
C LEU A 265 -2.62 -9.19 3.85
N ASN A 266 -1.94 -10.16 3.22
CA ASN A 266 -0.54 -10.45 3.51
C ASN A 266 0.39 -9.27 3.10
N VAL A 267 0.09 -8.58 2.00
CA VAL A 267 0.84 -7.37 1.63
C VAL A 267 0.63 -6.25 2.65
N LEU A 268 -0.61 -6.01 3.08
CA LEU A 268 -0.93 -5.03 4.13
C LEU A 268 -0.21 -5.36 5.43
N ALA A 269 -0.29 -6.61 5.90
CA ALA A 269 0.36 -7.06 7.11
C ALA A 269 1.88 -6.94 7.07
N TRP A 270 2.51 -7.17 5.90
CA TRP A 270 3.94 -6.95 5.74
C TRP A 270 4.33 -5.48 5.87
N ILE A 271 3.58 -4.56 5.24
CA ILE A 271 3.90 -3.13 5.23
C ILE A 271 3.61 -2.49 6.60
N GLY A 272 2.44 -2.77 7.17
CA GLY A 272 1.90 -2.12 8.36
C GLY A 272 2.35 -2.70 9.70
N ASP A 273 3.28 -3.67 9.71
CA ASP A 273 3.61 -4.51 10.87
C ASP A 273 2.51 -5.46 11.37
N GLY A 274 1.41 -5.51 10.64
CA GLY A 274 0.28 -6.34 10.96
C GLY A 274 -0.93 -5.86 10.17
N ALA A 275 -1.92 -6.73 10.04
CA ALA A 275 -3.22 -6.34 9.52
C ALA A 275 -4.31 -7.01 10.34
N VAL A 276 -5.31 -6.24 10.74
CA VAL A 276 -6.50 -6.76 11.40
C VAL A 276 -7.39 -7.40 10.33
N TYR A 277 -7.91 -8.59 10.63
CA TYR A 277 -8.91 -9.30 9.83
C TYR A 277 -9.96 -9.90 10.76
N TYR A 278 -11.12 -10.27 10.21
CA TYR A 278 -12.26 -10.67 11.01
C TYR A 278 -12.55 -12.17 10.80
N THR A 279 -12.88 -12.88 11.88
CA THR A 279 -13.33 -14.27 11.82
C THR A 279 -14.76 -14.39 12.29
N GLU A 280 -15.59 -15.13 11.55
CA GLU A 280 -17.02 -15.31 11.87
C GLU A 280 -17.24 -16.02 13.22
N THR A 281 -16.27 -16.77 13.74
CA THR A 281 -16.32 -17.39 15.06
C THR A 281 -15.61 -16.53 16.12
N PRO A 282 -16.34 -15.83 17.02
CA PRO A 282 -15.70 -15.11 18.10
C PRO A 282 -15.08 -16.09 19.09
N GLN A 283 -13.74 -16.15 19.14
CA GLN A 283 -13.02 -16.96 20.14
C GLN A 283 -12.67 -16.19 21.41
N THR A 284 -12.83 -14.86 21.42
CA THR A 284 -12.57 -14.01 22.59
C THR A 284 -13.80 -13.19 22.90
N CYS A 285 -14.59 -13.68 23.85
CA CYS A 285 -15.59 -12.87 24.52
C CYS A 285 -14.98 -12.35 25.82
N VAL A 286 -14.98 -11.03 25.98
CA VAL A 286 -14.52 -10.34 27.19
C VAL A 286 -15.73 -9.68 27.82
N ASP A 287 -15.92 -9.88 29.13
CA ASP A 287 -16.89 -9.10 29.90
C ASP A 287 -16.22 -7.78 30.30
N ASP A 288 -16.69 -6.67 29.72
CA ASP A 288 -16.15 -5.33 29.96
C ASP A 288 -16.85 -4.58 31.11
N GLY A 289 -17.71 -5.28 31.85
CA GLY A 289 -18.54 -4.69 32.90
C GLY A 289 -19.84 -4.04 32.38
N THR A 290 -20.05 -4.00 31.06
CA THR A 290 -21.32 -3.61 30.42
C THR A 290 -22.01 -4.77 29.70
N GLY A 291 -21.29 -5.88 29.49
CA GLY A 291 -21.78 -7.15 28.96
C GLY A 291 -20.66 -7.97 28.32
N MET A 292 -20.99 -9.15 27.78
CA MET A 292 -20.04 -9.90 26.96
C MET A 292 -19.84 -9.23 25.60
N VAL A 293 -18.65 -8.71 25.36
CA VAL A 293 -18.17 -8.22 24.07
C VAL A 293 -17.36 -9.32 23.39
N CYS A 294 -17.93 -9.88 22.33
CA CYS A 294 -17.28 -10.92 21.53
C CYS A 294 -16.60 -10.27 20.32
N SER A 295 -15.28 -10.16 20.33
CA SER A 295 -14.52 -9.65 19.18
C SER A 295 -14.04 -10.81 18.31
N GLY A 296 -14.40 -10.76 17.02
CA GLY A 296 -13.87 -11.64 15.97
C GLY A 296 -12.55 -11.14 15.37
N GLU A 297 -11.96 -10.09 15.94
CA GLU A 297 -10.74 -9.47 15.41
C GLU A 297 -9.51 -10.36 15.63
N ARG A 298 -8.75 -10.53 14.56
CA ARG A 298 -7.48 -11.24 14.55
C ARG A 298 -6.43 -10.37 13.90
N VAL A 299 -5.20 -10.47 14.39
CA VAL A 299 -4.05 -9.77 13.80
C VAL A 299 -3.22 -10.76 13.01
N LEU A 300 -3.08 -10.53 11.71
CA LEU A 300 -2.09 -11.20 10.88
C LEU A 300 -0.75 -10.49 11.07
N GLU A 301 0.21 -11.14 11.71
CA GLU A 301 1.53 -10.56 11.98
C GLU A 301 2.41 -10.47 10.73
N ALA A 302 3.27 -9.45 10.67
CA ALA A 302 4.20 -9.24 9.55
C ALA A 302 5.12 -10.43 9.26
N ARG A 303 5.54 -11.18 10.30
CA ARG A 303 6.39 -12.39 10.12
C ARG A 303 5.67 -13.50 9.37
N THR A 304 4.40 -13.71 9.67
CA THR A 304 3.55 -14.72 9.03
C THR A 304 3.27 -14.33 7.59
N ALA A 305 2.98 -13.04 7.37
CA ALA A 305 2.83 -12.48 6.04
C ALA A 305 4.12 -12.59 5.20
N ALA A 306 5.28 -12.32 5.80
CA ALA A 306 6.58 -12.49 5.14
C ALA A 306 6.80 -13.94 4.72
N ALA A 307 6.51 -14.91 5.59
CA ALA A 307 6.62 -16.33 5.27
C ALA A 307 5.70 -16.71 4.10
N TYR A 308 4.45 -16.23 4.09
CA TYR A 308 3.51 -16.42 2.98
C TYR A 308 4.09 -15.87 1.67
N LEU A 309 4.48 -14.59 1.63
CA LEU A 309 4.99 -13.94 0.41
C LEU A 309 6.29 -14.59 -0.10
N LEU A 310 7.23 -14.90 0.80
CA LEU A 310 8.49 -15.55 0.47
C LEU A 310 8.29 -16.99 0.00
N SER A 311 7.33 -17.72 0.58
CA SER A 311 7.01 -19.08 0.12
C SER A 311 6.47 -19.07 -1.30
N GLY A 312 5.54 -18.18 -1.63
CA GLY A 312 5.01 -18.01 -2.98
C GLY A 312 6.11 -17.63 -3.98
N LEU A 313 6.93 -16.63 -3.64
CA LEU A 313 8.06 -16.21 -4.46
C LEU A 313 9.10 -17.33 -4.63
N GLY A 314 9.40 -18.07 -3.58
CA GLY A 314 10.35 -19.19 -3.59
C GLY A 314 9.87 -20.35 -4.45
N LEU A 315 8.59 -20.72 -4.37
CA LEU A 315 7.98 -21.76 -5.19
C LEU A 315 8.02 -21.40 -6.68
N VAL A 316 7.57 -20.20 -7.06
CA VAL A 316 7.60 -19.74 -8.45
C VAL A 316 9.04 -19.57 -8.94
N GLY A 317 9.93 -19.04 -8.10
CA GLY A 317 11.34 -18.89 -8.39
C GLY A 317 12.04 -20.23 -8.64
N ALA A 318 11.77 -21.25 -7.83
CA ALA A 318 12.30 -22.60 -8.00
C ALA A 318 11.80 -23.25 -9.30
N ALA A 319 10.49 -23.14 -9.58
CA ALA A 319 9.90 -23.63 -10.83
C ALA A 319 10.50 -22.91 -12.06
N SER A 320 10.63 -21.59 -11.98
CA SER A 320 11.25 -20.73 -13.00
C SER A 320 12.70 -21.14 -13.27
N LEU A 321 13.49 -21.34 -12.22
CA LEU A 321 14.89 -21.74 -12.32
C LEU A 321 15.03 -23.16 -12.90
N GLY A 322 14.19 -24.10 -12.45
CA GLY A 322 14.14 -25.46 -12.97
C GLY A 322 13.79 -25.49 -14.46
N SER A 323 12.76 -24.73 -14.86
CA SER A 323 12.36 -24.54 -16.26
C SER A 323 13.49 -23.94 -17.09
N PHE A 324 14.12 -22.86 -16.63
CA PHE A 324 15.17 -22.15 -17.37
C PHE A 324 16.45 -22.99 -17.56
N ARG A 325 16.76 -23.87 -16.60
CA ARG A 325 17.88 -24.82 -16.71
C ARG A 325 17.62 -25.92 -17.73
N ARG A 326 16.38 -26.43 -17.81
CA ARG A 326 16.05 -27.65 -18.55
C ARG A 326 15.43 -27.41 -19.93
N ARG A 327 14.59 -26.40 -20.08
CA ARG A 327 13.93 -26.12 -21.37
C ARG A 327 14.92 -25.61 -22.38
N ASP A 328 14.79 -26.10 -23.61
CA ASP A 328 15.49 -25.55 -24.76
C ASP A 328 15.07 -24.11 -25.00
N ILE A 329 16.03 -23.35 -25.53
CA ILE A 329 15.87 -21.94 -25.87
C ILE A 329 15.69 -21.90 -27.38
N PRO A 330 14.57 -21.33 -27.87
CA PRO A 330 14.27 -21.27 -29.29
C PRO A 330 15.25 -20.39 -30.07
#